data_AF-A0A6J6D8B2-F1
#
_entry.id   AF-A0A6J6D8B2-F1
#
_cell.length_a   1.000
_cell.length_b   1.000
_cell.length_c   1.000
_cell.angle_alpha   90.00
_cell.angle_beta   90.00
_cell.angle_gamma   90.00
#
_symmetry.space_group_name_H-M   'P 1'
#
loop_
_entity.id
_entity.type
_entity.pdbx_description
1 polymer ?
#
loop_
_entity_poly.entity_id
_entity_poly.type
_entity_poly.pdbx_seq_one_letter_code
_entity_poly.pdbx_strand_id
1 'polypeptide(L)'
;MESEGQSAVPVRQALAALAGHEKMGDFVIAYEPVWAIGTGKVATPEEAAAVCGKIREAISAEHGPEVADATRILYGGSVKANNVAGFLRSTEVDGVLVGGASLDAEEFSGIARFQKHIAL
;
A
#
# COMPACT_ATOMS: atom_id res chain seq x y z
N MET A 1 3.08 14.14 16.74
CA MET A 1 2.59 13.26 15.65
C MET A 1 2.18 14.08 14.42
N GLU A 2 1.48 15.20 14.58
CA GLU A 2 1.20 16.13 13.46
C GLU A 2 2.46 16.80 12.85
N SER A 3 3.57 16.83 13.59
CA SER A 3 4.83 17.47 13.17
C SER A 3 5.73 16.64 12.25
N GLU A 4 5.47 15.33 12.08
CA GLU A 4 6.39 14.42 11.37
C GLU A 4 5.86 13.98 9.98
N GLY A 5 4.68 14.47 9.56
CA GLY A 5 4.05 14.09 8.30
C GLY A 5 3.35 12.73 8.36
N GLN A 6 2.45 12.48 7.39
CA GLN A 6 1.59 11.28 7.37
C GLN A 6 2.36 9.95 7.26
N SER A 7 3.63 9.97 6.81
CA SER A 7 4.46 8.79 6.60
C SER A 7 5.32 8.38 7.79
N ALA A 8 5.53 9.24 8.80
CA ALA A 8 6.50 8.96 9.87
C ALA A 8 6.17 7.71 10.70
N VAL A 9 4.91 7.54 11.08
CA VAL A 9 4.47 6.35 11.83
C VAL A 9 4.56 5.08 10.96
N PRO A 10 4.01 5.05 9.73
CA PRO A 10 4.17 3.90 8.84
C PRO A 10 5.62 3.49 8.59
N VAL A 11 6.52 4.45 8.36
CA VAL A 11 7.95 4.17 8.13
C VAL A 11 8.58 3.51 9.35
N ARG A 12 8.37 4.07 10.55
CA ARG A 12 8.91 3.48 11.79
C ARG A 12 8.37 2.08 12.03
N GLN A 13 7.09 1.86 11.77
CA GLN A 13 6.46 0.54 11.94
C GLN A 13 7.02 -0.48 10.94
N ALA A 14 7.20 -0.10 9.68
CA ALA A 14 7.78 -0.97 8.66
C ALA A 14 9.21 -1.39 9.02
N LEU A 15 10.08 -0.45 9.39
CA LEU A 15 11.45 -0.76 9.80
C LEU A 15 11.49 -1.62 11.06
N ALA A 16 10.65 -1.32 12.06
CA ALA A 16 10.56 -2.11 13.27
C ALA A 16 10.09 -3.56 13.00
N ALA A 17 9.18 -3.75 12.04
CA ALA A 17 8.70 -5.07 11.66
C ALA A 17 9.76 -5.91 10.92
N LEU A 18 10.68 -5.26 10.21
CA LEU A 18 11.79 -5.93 9.51
C LEU A 18 13.01 -6.18 10.40
N ALA A 19 13.14 -5.44 11.51
CA ALA A 19 14.29 -5.53 12.40
C ALA A 19 14.49 -6.96 12.94
N GLY A 20 15.72 -7.47 12.83
CA GLY A 20 16.11 -8.78 13.36
C GLY A 20 15.79 -9.98 12.47
N HIS A 21 15.18 -9.76 11.30
CA HIS A 21 14.99 -10.84 10.32
C HIS A 21 16.26 -11.06 9.48
N GLU A 22 16.69 -12.31 9.33
CA GLU A 22 17.85 -12.65 8.48
C GLU A 22 17.47 -12.79 6.99
N LYS A 23 16.20 -13.05 6.69
CA LYS A 23 15.68 -13.25 5.33
C LYS A 23 14.55 -12.27 5.05
N MET A 24 14.84 -11.25 4.25
CA MET A 24 13.86 -10.20 3.92
C MET A 24 13.00 -10.50 2.69
N GLY A 25 13.32 -11.54 1.90
CA GLY A 25 12.76 -11.75 0.57
C GLY A 25 11.28 -12.18 0.47
N ASP A 26 10.63 -12.52 1.60
CA ASP A 26 9.27 -13.09 1.60
C ASP A 26 8.21 -12.15 2.18
N PHE A 27 8.57 -10.92 2.55
CA PHE A 27 7.63 -10.00 3.17
C PHE A 27 6.75 -9.26 2.15
N VAL A 28 5.52 -9.01 2.59
CA VAL A 28 4.59 -8.08 1.95
C VAL A 28 4.18 -7.08 3.01
N ILE A 29 4.33 -5.80 2.72
CA ILE A 29 3.89 -4.72 3.60
C ILE A 29 2.55 -4.21 3.08
N ALA A 30 1.56 -4.06 3.94
CA ALA A 30 0.32 -3.39 3.61
C ALA A 30 0.23 -2.08 4.39
N TYR A 31 0.22 -0.95 3.68
CA TYR A 31 -0.03 0.35 4.28
C TYR A 31 -1.54 0.57 4.44
N GLU A 32 -2.01 0.61 5.68
CA GLU A 32 -3.39 0.88 6.04
C GLU A 32 -3.53 2.26 6.72
N PRO A 33 -4.05 3.29 6.02
CA PRO A 33 -4.32 4.59 6.63
C PRO A 33 -5.50 4.50 7.60
N VAL A 34 -5.25 4.17 8.88
CA VAL A 34 -6.29 4.00 9.91
C VAL A 34 -7.24 5.20 10.01
N TRP A 35 -6.72 6.42 9.80
CA TRP A 35 -7.53 7.65 9.77
C TRP A 35 -8.60 7.68 8.65
N ALA A 36 -8.42 6.88 7.60
CA ALA A 36 -9.34 6.73 6.47
C ALA A 36 -10.28 5.51 6.61
N ILE A 37 -10.18 4.74 7.71
CA ILE A 37 -11.03 3.57 7.95
C ILE A 37 -12.31 4.01 8.69
N GLY A 38 -13.47 3.81 8.06
CA GLY A 38 -14.78 4.07 8.69
C GLY A 38 -15.16 5.55 8.86
N THR A 39 -14.33 6.49 8.38
CA THR A 39 -14.54 7.94 8.51
C THR A 39 -15.24 8.59 7.31
N GLY A 40 -15.48 7.83 6.23
CA GLY A 40 -15.99 8.34 4.97
C GLY A 40 -14.98 9.15 4.15
N LYS A 41 -13.78 9.41 4.71
CA LYS A 41 -12.63 9.99 4.00
C LYS A 41 -11.78 8.86 3.44
N VAL A 42 -11.43 8.95 2.17
CA VAL A 42 -10.59 7.96 1.48
C VAL A 42 -9.29 8.64 1.12
N ALA A 43 -8.16 7.99 1.42
CA ALA A 43 -6.86 8.50 0.97
C ALA A 43 -6.83 8.56 -0.55
N THR A 44 -6.30 9.65 -1.12
CA THR A 44 -6.17 9.74 -2.57
C THR A 44 -5.08 8.78 -3.07
N PRO A 45 -5.08 8.41 -4.37
CA PRO A 45 -3.98 7.65 -4.96
C PRO A 45 -2.61 8.29 -4.74
N GLU A 46 -2.52 9.61 -4.77
CA GLU A 46 -1.30 10.37 -4.57
C GLU A 46 -0.82 10.30 -3.12
N GLU A 47 -1.74 10.40 -2.15
CA GLU A 47 -1.42 10.23 -0.72
C GLU A 47 -0.94 8.79 -0.43
N ALA A 48 -1.60 7.79 -1.01
CA ALA A 48 -1.18 6.40 -0.88
C ALA A 48 0.22 6.16 -1.47
N ALA A 49 0.45 6.64 -2.70
CA ALA A 49 1.75 6.53 -3.37
C ALA A 49 2.86 7.23 -2.58
N ALA A 50 2.59 8.42 -2.04
CA ALA A 50 3.57 9.17 -1.25
C ALA A 50 4.01 8.40 0.00
N VAL A 51 3.08 7.77 0.73
CA VAL A 51 3.44 7.00 1.93
C VAL A 51 4.12 5.68 1.57
N CYS A 52 3.63 4.94 0.56
CA CYS A 52 4.28 3.71 0.10
C CYS A 52 5.71 3.97 -0.39
N GLY A 53 5.93 5.05 -1.15
CA GLY A 53 7.26 5.45 -1.59
C GLY A 53 8.18 5.78 -0.42
N LYS A 54 7.69 6.47 0.62
CA LYS A 54 8.48 6.73 1.84
C LYS A 54 8.84 5.45 2.60
N ILE A 55 7.97 4.46 2.62
CA ILE A 55 8.27 3.13 3.18
C ILE A 55 9.37 2.46 2.34
N ARG A 56 9.25 2.47 1.01
CA ARG A 56 10.26 1.88 0.11
C ARG A 56 11.62 2.55 0.24
N GLU A 57 11.67 3.87 0.27
CA GLU A 57 12.88 4.66 0.51
C GLU A 57 13.56 4.27 1.82
N ALA A 58 12.78 4.11 2.89
CA ALA A 58 13.30 3.72 4.20
C ALA A 58 13.86 2.30 4.21
N ILE A 59 13.17 1.34 3.58
CA ILE A 59 13.65 -0.04 3.44
C ILE A 59 14.95 -0.06 2.61
N SER A 60 15.01 0.73 1.53
CA SER A 60 16.21 0.83 0.69
C SER A 60 17.40 1.39 1.47
N ALA A 61 17.17 2.39 2.32
CA ALA A 61 18.21 2.98 3.15
C ALA A 61 18.75 2.02 4.24
N GLU A 62 17.89 1.23 4.87
CA GLU A 62 18.26 0.35 5.99
C GLU A 62 18.74 -1.04 5.55
N HIS A 63 18.12 -1.59 4.50
CA HIS A 63 18.28 -2.98 4.08
C HIS A 63 18.82 -3.13 2.65
N GLY A 64 19.03 -2.01 1.94
CA GLY A 64 19.55 -1.98 0.58
C GLY A 64 18.48 -2.03 -0.51
N PRO A 65 18.82 -1.58 -1.73
CA PRO A 65 17.87 -1.44 -2.83
C PRO A 65 17.26 -2.77 -3.27
N GLU A 66 18.04 -3.87 -3.26
CA GLU A 66 17.54 -5.20 -3.65
C GLU A 66 16.39 -5.68 -2.76
N VAL A 67 16.46 -5.40 -1.45
CA VAL A 67 15.38 -5.74 -0.51
C VAL A 67 14.17 -4.85 -0.73
N ALA A 68 14.39 -3.55 -0.96
CA ALA A 68 13.31 -2.60 -1.22
C ALA A 68 12.55 -2.90 -2.52
N ASP A 69 13.26 -3.31 -3.58
CA ASP A 69 12.69 -3.67 -4.88
C ASP A 69 11.95 -5.02 -4.82
N ALA A 70 12.43 -5.97 -4.02
CA ALA A 70 11.77 -7.26 -3.81
C ALA A 70 10.54 -7.16 -2.90
N THR A 71 10.48 -6.16 -2.02
CA THR A 71 9.37 -5.99 -1.07
C THR A 71 8.15 -5.41 -1.78
N ARG A 72 7.05 -6.17 -1.77
CA ARG A 72 5.75 -5.68 -2.26
C ARG A 72 5.10 -4.81 -1.18
N ILE A 73 4.69 -3.60 -1.57
CA ILE A 73 4.00 -2.64 -0.73
C ILE A 73 2.59 -2.44 -1.28
N LEU A 74 1.60 -2.93 -0.54
CA LEU A 74 0.18 -2.87 -0.88
C LEU A 74 -0.47 -1.66 -0.22
N TYR A 75 -1.50 -1.13 -0.86
CA TYR A 75 -2.43 -0.20 -0.23
C TYR A 75 -3.63 -0.95 0.37
N GLY A 76 -3.92 -0.74 1.66
CA GLY A 76 -5.00 -1.42 2.38
C GLY A 76 -6.15 -0.51 2.83
N GLY A 77 -6.31 0.67 2.23
CA GLY A 77 -7.46 1.54 2.52
C GLY A 77 -8.76 1.09 1.82
N SER A 78 -9.69 2.03 1.63
CA SER A 78 -11.01 1.76 1.04
C SER A 78 -10.91 1.52 -0.48
N VAL A 79 -10.60 0.28 -0.86
CA VAL A 79 -10.47 -0.18 -2.25
C VAL A 79 -11.79 -0.72 -2.78
N LYS A 80 -12.12 -0.33 -4.00
CA LYS A 80 -13.30 -0.72 -4.78
C LYS A 80 -12.94 -0.93 -6.24
N ALA A 81 -13.79 -1.63 -6.99
CA ALA A 81 -13.58 -1.90 -8.40
C ALA A 81 -13.45 -0.62 -9.25
N ASN A 82 -14.11 0.47 -8.83
CA ASN A 82 -14.09 1.74 -9.55
C ASN A 82 -12.88 2.64 -9.23
N ASN A 83 -12.11 2.36 -8.17
CA ASN A 83 -11.01 3.22 -7.73
C ASN A 83 -9.64 2.51 -7.70
N VAL A 84 -9.60 1.17 -7.75
CA VAL A 84 -8.36 0.39 -7.65
C VAL A 84 -7.33 0.77 -8.72
N ALA A 85 -7.78 1.04 -9.95
CA ALA A 85 -6.91 1.50 -11.03
C ALA A 85 -6.22 2.83 -10.70
N GLY A 86 -6.80 3.64 -9.80
CA GLY A 86 -6.18 4.85 -9.26
C GLY A 86 -4.91 4.55 -8.51
N PHE A 87 -4.99 3.66 -7.53
CA PHE A 87 -3.87 3.28 -6.68
C PHE A 87 -2.79 2.54 -7.48
N LEU A 88 -3.18 1.61 -8.36
CA LEU A 88 -2.26 0.78 -9.13
C LEU A 88 -1.65 1.48 -10.36
N ARG A 89 -1.94 2.76 -10.59
CA ARG A 89 -1.21 3.57 -11.58
C ARG A 89 0.17 3.99 -11.09
N SER A 90 0.37 4.09 -9.78
CA SER A 90 1.66 4.42 -9.19
C SER A 90 2.58 3.21 -9.18
N THR A 91 3.86 3.40 -9.50
CA THR A 91 4.90 2.38 -9.32
C THR A 91 5.23 2.10 -7.86
N GLU A 92 4.78 2.95 -6.93
CA GLU A 92 5.02 2.77 -5.49
C GLU A 92 4.02 1.81 -4.83
N VAL A 93 2.91 1.49 -5.49
CA VAL A 93 1.84 0.63 -4.96
C VAL A 93 1.75 -0.65 -5.77
N ASP A 94 2.22 -1.75 -5.19
CA ASP A 94 2.37 -3.04 -5.89
C ASP A 94 1.08 -3.87 -5.93
N GLY A 95 0.05 -3.44 -5.22
CA GLY A 95 -1.21 -4.14 -5.11
C GLY A 95 -2.10 -3.56 -4.02
N VAL A 96 -3.16 -4.29 -3.68
CA VAL A 96 -4.16 -3.88 -2.69
C VAL A 96 -4.46 -4.98 -1.69
N LEU A 97 -4.65 -4.60 -0.42
CA LEU A 97 -5.22 -5.45 0.62
C LEU A 97 -6.70 -5.07 0.79
N VAL A 98 -7.60 -5.93 0.33
CA VAL A 98 -9.02 -5.59 0.19
C VAL A 98 -9.82 -6.07 1.41
N GLY A 99 -10.46 -5.13 2.11
CA GLY A 99 -11.36 -5.40 3.22
C GLY A 99 -12.76 -5.83 2.77
N GLY A 100 -13.81 -5.10 3.18
CA GLY A 100 -15.21 -5.50 2.97
C GLY A 100 -15.61 -5.76 1.51
N ALA A 101 -15.00 -5.08 0.55
CA ALA A 101 -15.22 -5.32 -0.88
C ALA A 101 -14.81 -6.74 -1.34
N SER A 102 -13.97 -7.44 -0.57
CA SER A 102 -13.61 -8.84 -0.86
C SER A 102 -14.74 -9.84 -0.58
N LEU A 103 -15.77 -9.44 0.19
CA LEU A 103 -16.90 -10.28 0.54
C LEU A 103 -18.01 -10.29 -0.52
N ASP A 104 -17.91 -9.39 -1.51
CA ASP A 104 -18.81 -9.34 -2.66
C ASP A 104 -18.06 -9.87 -3.89
N ALA A 105 -18.60 -10.92 -4.51
CA ALA A 105 -17.94 -11.60 -5.61
C ALA A 105 -17.83 -10.71 -6.86
N GLU A 106 -18.83 -9.89 -7.16
CA GLU A 106 -18.79 -8.98 -8.30
C GLU A 106 -17.76 -7.89 -8.07
N GLU A 107 -17.79 -7.26 -6.90
CA GLU A 107 -16.85 -6.21 -6.51
C GLU A 107 -15.40 -6.72 -6.49
N PHE A 108 -15.14 -7.85 -5.83
CA PHE A 108 -13.80 -8.41 -5.73
C PHE A 108 -13.28 -8.88 -7.09
N SER A 109 -14.14 -9.46 -7.93
CA SER A 109 -13.75 -9.82 -9.30
C SER A 109 -13.43 -8.60 -10.16
N GLY A 110 -14.15 -7.49 -9.96
CA GLY A 110 -13.88 -6.21 -10.61
C GLY A 110 -12.53 -5.63 -10.19
N ILE A 111 -12.20 -5.72 -8.89
CA ILE A 111 -10.89 -5.33 -8.36
C ILE A 111 -9.78 -6.18 -8.98
N ALA A 112 -9.91 -7.50 -8.95
CA ALA A 112 -8.91 -8.42 -9.50
C ALA A 112 -8.70 -8.26 -11.02
N ARG A 113 -9.73 -7.77 -11.73
CA ARG A 113 -9.72 -7.58 -13.19
C ARG A 113 -9.58 -6.12 -13.59
N PHE A 114 -9.07 -5.25 -12.71
CA PHE A 114 -9.00 -3.80 -12.94
C PHE A 114 -8.40 -3.40 -14.31
N GLN A 115 -7.44 -4.16 -14.82
CA GLN A 115 -6.83 -3.93 -16.14
C GLN A 115 -7.84 -3.99 -17.29
N LYS A 116 -8.89 -4.81 -17.18
CA LYS A 116 -9.95 -4.89 -18.19
C LYS A 116 -10.87 -3.67 -18.20
N HIS A 117 -10.80 -2.84 -17.16
CA HIS A 117 -11.61 -1.64 -16.98
C HIS A 117 -10.83 -0.37 -17.38
N ILE A 118 -9.50 -0.48 -17.53
CA ILE A 118 -8.65 0.54 -18.14
C ILE A 118 -8.75 0.30 -19.65
N ALA A 119 -9.72 0.96 -20.29
CA ALA A 119 -9.79 0.96 -21.76
C ALA A 119 -8.44 1.44 -22.33
N LEU A 120 -7.91 0.65 -23.28
CA LEU A 120 -6.77 0.98 -24.14
C LEU A 120 -7.00 2.28 -24.91
#